data_AF-A0A9P7J8I1-F1
#
_entry.id   AF-A0A9P7J8I1-F1
#
_cell.length_a   1.000
_cell.length_b   1.000
_cell.length_c   1.000
_cell.angle_alpha   90.00
_cell.angle_beta   90.00
_cell.angle_gamma   90.00
#
_symmetry.space_group_name_H-M   'P 1'
#
loop_
_entity.id
_entity.type
_entity.pdbx_description
1 polymer ?
#
loop_
_entity_poly.entity_id
_entity_poly.type
_entity_poly.pdbx_seq_one_letter_code
_entity_poly.pdbx_strand_id
1 'polypeptide(L)'
;TGGPKTNTRKWNLEHIMPGSIAWAAVIAIFLLSPDTEFQKSGTGKSSGINYKDLFFHYKKLLLTKWDSRHIKTIVQNIDQEVFGAMKSSASAATQEDHSSKVIHAMNALDIDSDNE
;
A
#
# COMPACT_ATOMS: atom_id res chain seq x y z
N THR A 1 -9.51 9.09 -25.14
CA THR A 1 -9.77 9.97 -23.99
C THR A 1 -9.05 9.42 -22.77
N GLY A 2 -7.79 9.77 -22.57
CA GLY A 2 -6.98 9.29 -21.44
C GLY A 2 -6.99 10.31 -20.32
N GLY A 3 -7.75 10.05 -19.26
CA GLY A 3 -7.76 10.90 -18.06
C GLY A 3 -6.37 11.00 -17.41
N PRO A 4 -6.18 11.92 -16.46
CA PRO A 4 -4.90 12.11 -15.78
C PRO A 4 -4.36 10.79 -15.25
N LYS A 5 -3.06 10.50 -15.50
CA LYS A 5 -2.39 9.34 -14.90
C LYS A 5 -2.67 9.35 -13.40
N THR A 6 -3.34 8.32 -12.90
CA THR A 6 -3.62 8.16 -11.46
C THR A 6 -2.31 8.23 -10.69
N ASN A 7 -2.33 8.80 -9.48
CA ASN A 7 -1.13 8.94 -8.65
C ASN A 7 -0.44 7.58 -8.41
N THR A 8 -1.21 6.49 -8.40
CA THR A 8 -0.75 5.10 -8.41
C THR A 8 0.24 4.80 -9.54
N ARG A 9 -0.01 5.28 -10.77
CA ARG A 9 0.91 5.16 -11.91
C ARG A 9 2.13 6.07 -11.79
N LYS A 10 1.99 7.24 -11.16
CA LYS A 10 3.13 8.14 -10.93
C LYS A 10 4.08 7.61 -9.85
N TRP A 11 3.56 6.84 -8.91
CA TRP A 11 4.31 6.32 -7.75
C TRP A 11 4.66 4.84 -7.87
N ASN A 12 4.45 4.23 -9.04
CA ASN A 12 4.74 2.82 -9.33
C ASN A 12 4.13 1.84 -8.31
N LEU A 13 2.93 2.14 -7.82
CA LEU A 13 2.20 1.26 -6.91
C LEU A 13 1.44 0.24 -7.75
N GLU A 14 2.03 -0.94 -7.90
CA GLU A 14 1.47 -2.05 -8.70
C GLU A 14 0.84 -3.16 -7.86
N HIS A 15 0.99 -3.08 -6.53
CA HIS A 15 0.60 -4.12 -5.59
C HIS A 15 -0.09 -3.54 -4.38
N ILE A 16 -1.14 -4.24 -3.92
CA ILE A 16 -1.82 -3.91 -2.68
C ILE A 16 -0.94 -4.29 -1.49
N MET A 17 -0.86 -3.38 -0.53
CA MET A 17 -0.09 -3.61 0.69
C MET A 17 -0.96 -4.30 1.76
N PRO A 18 -0.37 -5.13 2.65
CA PRO A 18 -1.09 -5.76 3.76
C PRO A 18 -1.90 -4.75 4.61
N GLY A 19 -1.34 -3.55 4.80
CA GLY A 19 -1.99 -2.47 5.54
C GLY A 19 -3.28 -1.97 4.87
N SER A 20 -3.31 -1.91 3.53
CA SER A 20 -4.51 -1.49 2.78
C SER A 20 -5.64 -2.51 2.93
N ILE A 21 -5.30 -3.81 2.90
CA ILE A 21 -6.28 -4.89 3.13
C ILE A 21 -6.82 -4.83 4.58
N ALA A 22 -5.92 -4.70 5.56
CA ALA A 22 -6.31 -4.58 6.97
C ALA A 22 -7.22 -3.36 7.21
N TRP A 23 -6.93 -2.24 6.54
CA TRP A 23 -7.74 -1.03 6.63
C TRP A 23 -9.11 -1.21 5.97
N ALA A 24 -9.19 -1.83 4.79
CA ALA A 24 -10.45 -2.13 4.12
C ALA A 24 -11.36 -3.01 4.98
N ALA A 25 -10.80 -4.03 5.67
CA ALA A 25 -11.54 -4.85 6.60
C ALA A 25 -12.12 -4.04 7.78
N VAL A 26 -11.32 -3.13 8.34
CA VAL A 26 -11.77 -2.23 9.42
C VAL A 26 -12.86 -1.27 8.96
N ILE A 27 -12.74 -0.70 7.75
CA ILE A 27 -13.79 0.16 7.17
C ILE A 27 -15.09 -0.62 6.98
N ALA A 28 -15.04 -1.86 6.48
CA ALA A 28 -16.23 -2.67 6.30
C ALA A 28 -16.96 -2.90 7.63
N ILE A 29 -16.22 -3.15 8.72
CA ILE A 29 -16.78 -3.29 10.07
C ILE A 29 -17.36 -1.95 10.56
N PHE A 30 -16.67 -0.85 10.33
CA PHE A 30 -17.13 0.49 10.72
C PHE A 30 -18.40 0.91 9.98
N LEU A 31 -18.51 0.65 8.67
CA LEU A 31 -19.71 0.94 7.88
C LEU A 31 -20.96 0.21 8.38
N LEU A 32 -20.77 -0.95 9.01
CA LEU A 32 -21.86 -1.74 9.58
C LEU A 32 -22.10 -1.42 11.06
N SER A 33 -21.30 -0.55 11.67
CA SER A 33 -21.43 -0.18 13.07
C SER A 33 -22.32 1.07 13.23
N PRO A 34 -22.83 1.32 14.45
CA PRO A 34 -23.55 2.55 14.78
C PRO A 34 -22.61 3.76 15.01
N ASP A 35 -21.31 3.65 14.76
CA ASP A 35 -20.37 4.74 15.00
C ASP A 35 -20.33 5.71 13.81
N THR A 36 -20.25 7.00 14.13
CA THR A 36 -20.26 8.06 13.11
C THR A 36 -18.87 8.55 12.74
N GLU A 37 -17.85 8.24 13.56
CA GLU A 37 -16.47 8.66 13.35
C GLU A 37 -15.46 7.69 13.98
N PHE A 38 -14.24 7.68 13.43
CA PHE A 38 -13.11 7.04 14.09
C PHE A 38 -12.54 7.96 15.17
N GLN A 39 -12.70 7.57 16.43
CA GLN A 39 -12.17 8.35 17.54
C GLN A 39 -10.64 8.29 17.62
N LYS A 40 -10.02 9.31 18.22
CA LYS A 40 -8.57 9.32 18.51
C LYS A 40 -8.11 8.14 19.38
N SER A 41 -8.98 7.65 20.25
CA SER A 41 -8.73 6.44 21.06
C SER A 41 -8.58 5.17 20.21
N GLY A 42 -9.18 5.16 19.02
CA GLY A 42 -9.29 3.98 18.16
C GLY A 42 -10.51 3.10 18.46
N THR A 43 -11.30 3.44 19.47
CA THR A 43 -12.49 2.67 19.88
C THR A 43 -13.77 3.41 19.50
N GLY A 44 -14.73 2.69 18.91
CA GLY A 44 -16.06 3.20 18.60
C GLY A 44 -16.79 3.67 19.86
N LYS A 45 -17.38 4.86 19.80
CA LYS A 45 -18.08 5.48 20.92
C LYS A 45 -19.38 4.75 21.26
N SER A 46 -20.12 4.33 20.23
CA SER A 46 -21.42 3.67 20.37
C SER A 46 -21.28 2.16 20.40
N SER A 47 -20.40 1.59 19.58
CA SER A 47 -20.24 0.14 19.47
C SER A 47 -19.27 -0.47 20.49
N GLY A 48 -18.35 0.32 21.03
CA GLY A 48 -17.23 -0.18 21.84
C GLY A 48 -16.19 -0.99 21.04
N ILE A 49 -16.29 -1.06 19.71
CA ILE A 49 -15.35 -1.81 18.88
C ILE A 49 -14.00 -1.10 18.85
N ASN A 50 -12.92 -1.82 19.20
CA ASN A 50 -11.57 -1.31 19.08
C ASN A 50 -11.03 -1.50 17.65
N TYR A 51 -11.30 -0.52 16.78
CA TYR A 51 -10.86 -0.50 15.39
C TYR A 51 -9.35 -0.46 15.23
N LYS A 52 -8.66 0.21 16.14
CA LYS A 52 -7.20 0.28 16.16
C LYS A 52 -6.60 -1.11 16.37
N ASP A 53 -7.09 -1.85 17.35
CA ASP A 53 -6.62 -3.21 17.61
C ASP A 53 -6.96 -4.15 16.47
N LEU A 54 -8.17 -4.06 15.90
CA LEU A 54 -8.55 -4.82 14.70
C LEU A 54 -7.57 -4.58 13.54
N PHE A 55 -7.25 -3.32 13.25
CA PHE A 55 -6.29 -2.97 12.21
C PHE A 55 -4.93 -3.62 12.45
N PHE A 56 -4.37 -3.48 13.65
CA PHE A 56 -3.06 -4.04 13.96
C PHE A 56 -3.07 -5.57 13.95
N HIS A 57 -4.15 -6.19 14.39
CA HIS A 57 -4.29 -7.65 14.41
C HIS A 57 -4.34 -8.22 12.99
N TYR A 58 -5.20 -7.67 12.12
CA TYR A 58 -5.27 -8.09 10.71
C TYR A 58 -3.96 -7.81 9.98
N LYS A 59 -3.37 -6.63 10.16
CA LYS A 59 -2.08 -6.28 9.55
C LYS A 59 -0.98 -7.24 9.98
N LYS A 60 -0.90 -7.57 11.27
CA LYS A 60 0.09 -8.52 11.81
C LYS A 60 -0.11 -9.91 11.20
N LEU A 61 -1.34 -10.42 11.17
CA LEU A 61 -1.64 -11.72 10.56
C LEU A 61 -1.25 -11.77 9.09
N LEU A 62 -1.58 -10.72 8.33
CA LEU A 62 -1.22 -10.63 6.92
C LEU A 62 0.29 -10.55 6.72
N LEU A 63 1.03 -9.79 7.54
CA LEU A 63 2.50 -9.76 7.50
C LEU A 63 3.11 -11.13 7.81
N THR A 64 2.60 -11.83 8.82
CA THR A 64 3.11 -13.16 9.21
C THR A 64 2.82 -14.23 8.15
N LYS A 65 1.68 -14.15 7.46
CA LYS A 65 1.25 -15.15 6.48
C LYS A 65 1.41 -14.69 5.03
N TRP A 66 2.03 -13.54 4.80
CA TRP A 66 2.12 -12.90 3.48
C TRP A 66 2.74 -13.83 2.44
N ASP A 67 3.76 -14.58 2.87
CA ASP A 67 4.49 -15.46 1.99
C ASP A 67 3.81 -16.82 1.71
N SER A 68 2.69 -17.10 2.38
CA SER A 68 1.95 -18.33 2.14
C SER A 68 1.34 -18.34 0.74
N ARG A 69 1.41 -19.50 0.07
CA ARG A 69 0.91 -19.67 -1.30
C ARG A 69 -0.54 -19.20 -1.44
N HIS A 70 -1.40 -19.58 -0.49
CA HIS A 70 -2.81 -19.22 -0.49
C HIS A 70 -3.02 -17.69 -0.46
N ILE A 71 -2.34 -16.98 0.43
CA ILE A 71 -2.46 -15.52 0.55
C ILE A 71 -1.92 -14.83 -0.71
N LYS A 72 -0.77 -15.27 -1.25
CA LYS A 72 -0.23 -14.74 -2.51
C LYS A 72 -1.23 -14.87 -3.66
N THR A 73 -1.88 -16.02 -3.80
CA THR A 73 -2.89 -16.23 -4.86
C THR A 73 -4.07 -15.27 -4.72
N ILE A 74 -4.56 -15.06 -3.50
CA ILE A 74 -5.65 -14.10 -3.26
C ILE A 74 -5.20 -12.67 -3.57
N VAL A 75 -4.02 -12.26 -3.09
CA VAL A 75 -3.48 -10.91 -3.32
C VAL A 75 -3.26 -10.66 -4.80
N GLN A 76 -2.76 -11.63 -5.56
CA GLN A 76 -2.61 -11.51 -7.01
C GLN A 76 -3.95 -11.27 -7.71
N ASN A 77 -5.00 -11.98 -7.31
CA ASN A 77 -6.33 -11.75 -7.86
C ASN A 77 -6.83 -10.33 -7.53
N ILE A 78 -6.65 -9.89 -6.28
CA ILE A 78 -7.00 -8.53 -5.88
C ILE A 78 -6.21 -7.48 -6.69
N ASP A 79 -4.90 -7.69 -6.89
CA ASP A 79 -4.07 -6.80 -7.68
C ASP A 79 -4.54 -6.72 -9.14
N GLN A 80 -5.03 -7.82 -9.73
CA GLN A 80 -5.60 -7.78 -11.07
C GLN A 80 -6.94 -7.05 -11.13
N GLU A 81 -7.79 -7.17 -10.12
CA GLU A 81 -9.05 -6.43 -10.10
C GLU A 81 -8.82 -4.92 -9.84
N VAL A 82 -7.89 -4.59 -8.94
CA VAL A 82 -7.60 -3.21 -8.54
C VAL A 82 -6.73 -2.48 -9.58
N PHE A 83 -5.77 -3.19 -10.19
CA PHE A 83 -4.76 -2.62 -11.10
C PHE A 83 -4.76 -3.23 -12.51
N GLY A 84 -5.61 -4.20 -12.86
CA GLY A 84 -5.57 -4.90 -14.16
C GLY A 84 -5.80 -4.01 -15.38
N ALA A 85 -6.62 -2.97 -15.24
CA ALA A 85 -6.78 -1.95 -16.29
C ALA A 85 -5.47 -1.16 -16.54
N MET A 86 -4.56 -1.10 -15.57
CA MET A 86 -3.29 -0.39 -15.66
C MET A 86 -2.28 -1.14 -16.55
N LYS A 87 -2.25 -2.48 -16.47
CA LYS A 87 -1.34 -3.35 -17.22
C LYS A 87 -1.63 -3.39 -18.73
N SER A 88 -2.89 -3.23 -19.13
CA SER A 88 -3.28 -3.17 -20.56
C SER A 88 -2.77 -1.92 -21.29
N SER A 89 -2.36 -0.86 -20.57
CA SER A 89 -1.83 0.38 -21.16
C SER A 89 -0.30 0.53 -21.10
N ALA A 90 0.40 -0.41 -20.44
CA ALA A 90 1.82 -0.30 -20.12
C ALA A 90 2.74 -0.85 -21.23
N SER A 91 2.23 -1.64 -22.18
CA SER A 91 3.06 -2.21 -23.26
C SER A 91 3.63 -1.17 -24.24
N ALA A 92 3.29 0.12 -24.10
CA ALA A 92 3.66 1.19 -25.02
C ALA A 92 4.64 2.24 -24.45
N ALA A 93 5.10 2.12 -23.20
CA ALA A 93 5.94 3.16 -22.59
C ALA A 93 7.24 2.57 -22.01
N THR A 94 8.31 2.61 -22.81
CA THR A 94 9.68 2.39 -22.37
C THR A 94 10.03 3.40 -21.27
N GLN A 95 10.34 2.92 -20.07
CA GLN A 95 10.66 3.72 -18.89
C GLN A 95 12.18 3.83 -18.74
N GLU A 96 12.72 5.05 -18.74
CA GLU A 96 14.13 5.28 -18.45
C GLU A 96 14.42 5.04 -16.97
N ASP A 97 15.41 4.19 -16.71
CA ASP A 97 15.93 3.89 -15.38
C ASP A 97 16.89 5.00 -14.93
N HIS A 98 16.51 5.73 -13.87
CA HIS A 98 17.33 6.79 -13.28
C HIS A 98 18.10 6.34 -12.03
N SER A 99 18.13 5.03 -11.73
CA SER A 99 18.85 4.48 -10.56
C SER A 99 20.32 4.88 -10.54
N SER A 100 20.94 4.99 -11.71
CA SER A 100 22.33 5.44 -11.89
C SER A 100 22.59 6.88 -11.41
N LYS A 101 21.61 7.79 -11.51
CA LYS A 101 21.76 9.17 -11.04
C LYS A 101 21.69 9.27 -9.52
N VAL A 102 20.89 8.42 -8.88
CA VAL A 102 20.75 8.38 -7.42
C VAL A 102 22.02 7.81 -6.78
N ILE A 103 22.56 6.71 -7.33
CA ILE A 103 23.82 6.11 -6.85
C ILE A 103 24.97 7.12 -6.98
N HIS A 104 25.03 7.85 -8.10
CA HIS A 104 26.04 8.90 -8.30
C HIS A 104 25.92 10.03 -7.26
N ALA A 105 24.71 10.48 -6.93
CA ALA A 105 24.50 11.52 -5.93
C ALA A 105 24.88 11.06 -4.51
N MET A 106 24.59 9.80 -4.15
CA MET A 106 24.99 9.22 -2.87
C MET A 106 26.51 9.14 -2.74
N ASN A 107 27.21 8.71 -3.79
CA ASN A 107 28.67 8.63 -3.78
C ASN A 107 29.34 10.00 -3.73
N ALA A 108 28.72 11.04 -4.29
CA ALA A 108 29.24 12.41 -4.24
C ALA A 108 29.16 13.04 -2.84
N LEU A 109 28.25 12.57 -1.97
CA LEU A 109 28.14 13.02 -0.59
C LEU A 109 29.07 12.27 0.38
N ASP A 110 29.56 11.09 -0.02
CA ASP A 110 30.44 10.24 0.80
C ASP A 110 31.93 10.67 0.72
N ILE A 111 32.28 11.55 -0.21
CA ILE A 111 33.66 12.00 -0.47
C ILE A 111 34.07 13.22 0.40
N ASP A 112 33.13 13.89 1.06
CA ASP A 112 33.42 15.10 1.86
C ASP A 112 33.78 14.82 3.34
N SER A 113 33.96 13.55 3.73
CA SER A 113 34.26 13.14 5.12
C SER A 113 35.74 12.86 5.42
N ASP A 114 36.64 12.84 4.43
CA ASP A 114 38.05 12.47 4.64
C ASP A 114 39.01 13.59 4.21
N ASN A 115 38.91 14.76 4.87
CA ASN A 115 39.95 15.78 4.83
C ASN A 115 40.13 16.42 6.23
N GLU A 116 40.79 15.68 7.13
CA GLU A 116 41.61 16.24 8.23
C GLU A 116 43.09 15.87 8.02
#